data_AF-A0A2E6TIT8-F1
#
_entry.id   AF-A0A2E6TIT8-F1
#
_cell.length_a   1.000
_cell.length_b   1.000
_cell.length_c   1.000
_cell.angle_alpha   90.00
_cell.angle_beta   90.00
_cell.angle_gamma   90.00
#
_symmetry.space_group_name_H-M   'P 1'
#
loop_
_entity.id
_entity.type
_entity.pdbx_description
1 polymer ?
#
loop_
_entity_poly.entity_id
_entity_poly.type
_entity_poly.pdbx_seq_one_letter_code
_entity_poly.pdbx_strand_id
1 'polypeptide(L)'
;MNAKKDSEELFEYKFQYHLDNDLGGAEKFFVAHTPREAFEAFKHACRKNHLDAHGLRISRWNRWLREWEKLKDYSPGLGSPPILN
;
A
#
# COMPACT_ATOMS: atom_id res chain seq x y z
N MET A 1 -23.11 -27.67 11.21
CA MET A 1 -21.77 -27.26 11.70
C MET A 1 -21.47 -25.88 11.14
N ASN A 2 -21.32 -24.89 12.02
CA ASN A 2 -21.20 -23.47 11.66
C ASN A 2 -19.81 -23.17 11.09
N ALA A 3 -19.69 -23.01 9.77
CA ALA A 3 -18.57 -22.28 9.19
C ALA A 3 -18.93 -20.79 9.26
N LYS A 4 -18.69 -20.17 10.42
CA LYS A 4 -18.52 -18.71 10.46
C LYS A 4 -17.24 -18.47 9.64
N LYS A 5 -17.41 -18.19 8.35
CA LYS A 5 -16.38 -17.51 7.57
C LYS A 5 -16.22 -16.19 8.29
N ASP A 6 -15.20 -16.09 9.15
CA ASP A 6 -14.63 -14.81 9.52
C ASP A 6 -14.62 -13.98 8.25
N SER A 7 -15.45 -12.94 8.21
CA SER A 7 -15.39 -11.94 7.15
C SER A 7 -13.99 -11.38 7.23
N GLU A 8 -13.07 -11.94 6.44
CA GLU A 8 -11.70 -11.50 6.40
C GLU A 8 -11.75 -10.01 6.10
N GLU A 9 -11.45 -9.18 7.12
CA GLU A 9 -11.79 -7.77 7.07
C GLU A 9 -10.95 -7.14 5.96
N LEU A 10 -11.63 -6.69 4.91
CA LEU A 10 -11.00 -6.01 3.79
C LEU A 10 -10.87 -4.53 4.13
N PHE A 11 -9.68 -4.00 3.94
CA PHE A 11 -9.39 -2.59 4.08
C PHE A 11 -9.09 -1.97 2.72
N GLU A 12 -9.52 -0.72 2.55
CA GLU A 12 -9.17 0.07 1.39
C GLU A 12 -7.87 0.81 1.65
N TYR A 13 -6.96 0.72 0.70
CA TYR A 13 -5.65 1.36 0.72
C TYR A 13 -5.50 2.27 -0.48
N LYS A 14 -5.07 3.50 -0.23
CA LYS A 14 -4.72 4.49 -1.22
C LYS A 14 -3.20 4.59 -1.34
N PHE A 15 -2.70 4.38 -2.55
CA PHE A 15 -1.29 4.52 -2.93
C PHE A 15 -1.17 5.78 -3.77
N GLN A 16 -0.45 6.76 -3.27
CA GLN A 16 -0.10 7.96 -4.01
C GLN A 16 1.37 7.87 -4.39
N TYR A 17 1.69 8.08 -5.66
CA TYR A 17 3.03 7.97 -6.21
C TYR A 17 3.24 8.98 -7.33
N HIS A 18 4.49 9.33 -7.59
CA HIS A 18 4.86 10.16 -8.72
C HIS A 18 5.49 9.28 -9.79
N LEU A 19 5.24 9.59 -11.06
CA LEU A 19 5.89 8.94 -12.19
C LEU A 19 6.97 9.88 -12.71
N ASP A 20 8.15 9.35 -13.03
CA ASP A 20 9.29 10.16 -13.49
C ASP A 20 8.95 11.01 -14.73
N ASN A 21 8.01 10.51 -15.54
CA ASN A 21 7.59 11.13 -16.79
C ASN A 21 6.28 11.96 -16.68
N ASP A 22 5.74 12.15 -15.47
CA ASP A 22 4.45 12.83 -15.27
C ASP A 22 4.57 13.95 -14.21
N LEU A 23 4.13 15.15 -14.59
CA LEU A 23 4.07 16.32 -13.70
C LEU A 23 2.98 16.19 -12.62
N GLY A 24 2.09 15.19 -12.75
CA GLY A 24 1.01 14.91 -11.80
C GLY A 24 1.32 13.73 -10.88
N GLY A 25 0.99 13.88 -9.59
CA GLY A 25 0.92 12.73 -8.68
C GLY A 25 -0.21 11.78 -9.09
N ALA A 26 0.11 10.51 -9.28
CA ALA A 26 -0.85 9.46 -9.57
C ALA A 26 -1.35 8.81 -8.27
N GLU A 27 -2.60 8.35 -8.30
CA GLU A 27 -3.20 7.61 -7.19
C GLU A 27 -3.85 6.31 -7.64
N LYS A 28 -3.69 5.27 -6.83
CA LYS A 28 -4.30 3.96 -7.03
C LYS A 28 -4.90 3.45 -5.73
N PHE A 29 -6.02 2.75 -5.87
CA PHE A 29 -6.78 2.21 -4.75
C PHE A 29 -6.76 0.70 -4.83
N PHE A 30 -6.44 0.05 -3.72
CA PHE A 30 -6.40 -1.40 -3.61
C PHE A 30 -7.20 -1.82 -2.38
N VAL A 31 -7.89 -2.95 -2.50
CA VAL A 31 -8.63 -3.55 -1.39
C VAL A 31 -7.87 -4.83 -1.01
N ALA A 32 -7.46 -4.93 0.25
CA ALA A 32 -6.70 -6.07 0.74
C ALA A 32 -6.93 -6.27 2.24
N HIS A 33 -6.55 -7.43 2.77
CA HIS A 33 -6.60 -7.70 4.20
C HIS A 33 -5.46 -7.03 4.95
N THR A 34 -4.30 -6.93 4.30
CA THR A 34 -3.10 -6.31 4.87
C THR A 34 -2.52 -5.24 3.96
N PRO A 35 -1.84 -4.22 4.52
CA PRO A 35 -1.11 -3.24 3.71
C PRO A 35 -0.01 -3.91 2.87
N ARG A 36 0.49 -5.08 3.31
CA ARG A 36 1.50 -5.86 2.59
C ARG A 36 0.96 -6.44 1.30
N GLU A 37 -0.21 -7.06 1.34
CA GLU A 37 -0.85 -7.58 0.13
C GLU A 37 -1.18 -6.45 -0.84
N ALA A 38 -1.71 -5.33 -0.35
CA ALA A 38 -1.98 -4.16 -1.16
C ALA A 38 -0.70 -3.62 -1.83
N PHE A 39 0.42 -3.62 -1.11
CA PHE A 39 1.72 -3.20 -1.64
C PHE A 39 2.29 -4.19 -2.66
N GLU A 40 2.14 -5.50 -2.46
CA GLU A 40 2.53 -6.50 -3.46
C GLU A 40 1.72 -6.34 -4.75
N ALA A 41 0.39 -6.13 -4.64
CA ALA A 41 -0.47 -5.86 -5.78
C ALA A 41 -0.07 -4.58 -6.52
N PHE A 42 0.26 -3.52 -5.78
CA PHE A 42 0.81 -2.29 -6.34
C PHE A 42 2.12 -2.52 -7.09
N LYS A 43 3.10 -3.22 -6.48
CA LYS A 43 4.37 -3.56 -7.15
C LYS A 43 4.16 -4.39 -8.40
N HIS A 44 3.20 -5.32 -8.39
CA HIS A 44 2.86 -6.11 -9.56
C HIS A 44 2.28 -5.24 -10.68
N ALA A 45 1.36 -4.33 -10.35
CA ALA A 45 0.79 -3.39 -11.30
C ALA A 45 1.85 -2.43 -11.89
N CYS A 46 2.77 -1.92 -11.07
CA CYS A 46 3.89 -1.10 -11.53
C CYS A 46 4.78 -1.86 -12.52
N ARG A 47 5.19 -3.10 -12.17
CA ARG A 47 6.00 -3.95 -13.06
C ARG A 47 5.30 -4.24 -14.38
N LYS A 48 4.00 -4.58 -14.35
CA LYS A 48 3.22 -4.89 -15.55
C LYS A 48 3.12 -3.70 -16.51
N ASN A 49 3.06 -2.49 -15.96
CA ASN A 49 2.87 -1.26 -16.74
C ASN A 49 4.18 -0.49 -16.97
N HIS A 50 5.34 -1.05 -16.59
CA HIS A 50 6.65 -0.36 -16.63
C HIS A 50 6.60 1.04 -15.99
N LEU A 51 5.93 1.14 -14.84
CA LEU A 51 5.78 2.38 -14.09
C LEU A 51 6.89 2.48 -13.04
N ASP A 52 7.82 3.41 -13.24
CA ASP A 52 8.77 3.84 -12.22
C ASP A 52 8.07 4.82 -11.27
N ALA A 53 7.52 4.25 -10.20
CA ALA A 53 6.77 4.97 -9.18
C ALA A 53 7.69 5.40 -8.03
N HIS A 54 7.80 6.70 -7.80
CA HIS A 54 8.58 7.32 -6.73
C HIS A 54 7.68 8.01 -5.70
N GLY A 55 8.24 8.31 -4.51
CA GLY A 55 7.52 9.07 -3.48
C GLY A 55 6.27 8.36 -2.95
N LEU A 56 6.31 7.02 -2.83
CA LEU A 56 5.15 6.23 -2.47
C LEU A 56 4.60 6.60 -1.09
N ARG A 57 3.35 7.02 -1.05
CA ARG A 57 2.59 7.27 0.17
C ARG A 57 1.40 6.34 0.25
N ILE A 58 1.34 5.55 1.31
CA ILE A 58 0.24 4.62 1.55
C ILE A 58 -0.65 5.17 2.66
N SER A 59 -1.95 5.21 2.40
CA SER A 59 -2.97 5.57 3.39
C SER A 59 -4.03 4.48 3.44
N ARG A 60 -4.59 4.20 4.62
CA ARG A 60 -5.70 3.28 4.82
C ARG A 60 -6.98 4.06 5.04
N TRP A 61 -8.08 3.60 4.47
CA TRP A 61 -9.39 4.18 4.72
C TRP A 61 -9.84 3.87 6.14
N ASN A 62 -10.07 4.91 6.94
CA ASN A 62 -10.68 4.79 8.25
C ASN A 62 -12.20 4.97 8.10
N ARG A 63 -12.95 3.86 8.09
CA ARG A 63 -14.42 3.86 7.95
C ARG A 63 -15.14 4.64 9.05
N TRP A 64 -14.53 4.75 10.22
CA TRP A 64 -15.10 5.42 11.40
C TRP A 64 -14.92 6.93 11.33
N LEU A 65 -13.74 7.39 10.91
CA LEU A 65 -13.45 8.82 10.75
C LEU A 65 -13.86 9.36 9.37
N ARG A 66 -14.13 8.48 8.41
CA ARG A 66 -14.37 8.80 6.99
C ARG A 66 -13.20 9.60 6.39
N GLU A 67 -12.00 9.22 6.77
CA GLU A 67 -10.75 9.88 6.39
C GLU A 67 -9.66 8.87 6.00
N TRP A 68 -8.70 9.33 5.21
CA TRP A 68 -7.52 8.54 4.84
C TRP A 68 -6.42 8.69 5.89
N GLU A 69 -6.17 7.63 6.64
CA GLU A 69 -5.13 7.57 7.65
C GLU A 69 -3.81 7.15 7.01
N LYS A 70 -2.81 8.03 7.05
CA LYS A 70 -1.48 7.76 6.48
C LYS A 70 -0.78 6.68 7.30
N LEU A 71 -0.36 5.62 6.64
CA LEU A 71 0.47 4.59 7.26
C LEU A 71 1.89 5.17 7.39
N LYS A 72 2.22 5.64 8.59
CA LYS A 72 3.49 6.36 8.86
C LYS A 72 4.74 5.48 8.72
N ASP A 73 4.57 4.16 8.67
CA ASP A 73 5.66 3.19 8.85
C ASP A 73 5.79 2.14 7.73
N TYR A 74 5.25 2.40 6.54
CA TYR A 74 5.51 1.50 5.42
C TYR A 74 6.86 1.83 4.79
N SER A 75 7.93 1.41 5.46
CA SER A 75 9.29 1.38 4.95
C SER A 75 9.49 0.01 4.27
N PRO A 76 9.42 -0.12 2.93
CA PRO A 76 9.60 -1.42 2.26
C PRO A 76 11.04 -1.99 2.34
N GLY A 77 11.89 -1.48 3.22
CA GLY A 77 13.21 -2.02 3.46
C GLY A 77 14.03 -1.14 4.39
N LEU A 78 14.09 -1.52 5.67
CA LEU A 78 15.26 -1.34 6.53
C LEU A 78 15.22 -2.43 7.61
N GLY A 79 15.19 -3.67 7.14
CA GLY A 79 15.62 -4.84 7.90
C GLY A 79 17.11 -5.10 7.70
N SER A 80 17.94 -4.05 7.62
CA SER A 80 19.39 -4.23 7.70
C SER A 80 19.73 -4.39 9.18
N PRO A 81 20.18 -5.58 9.65
CA PRO A 81 20.81 -5.63 10.96
C PRO A 81 22.02 -4.68 10.94
N PRO A 82 22.30 -3.97 12.05
CA PRO A 82 23.55 -3.21 12.14
C PRO A 82 24.69 -4.20 11.95
N ILE A 83 25.50 -4.00 10.92
CA ILE A 83 26.78 -4.69 10.80
C ILE A 83 27.63 -4.11 11.94
N LEU A 84 27.70 -4.84 13.05
CA LEU A 84 28.61 -4.53 14.13
C LEU A 84 30.02 -4.82 13.59
N ASN A 85 30.79 -3.77 13.35
CA ASN A 85 32.23 -3.85 13.11
C ASN A 85 32.98 -3.80 14.44
#